data_AF-A0A954BQQ0-F1
#
_entry.id   AF-A0A954BQQ0-F1
#
_cell.length_a   1.000
_cell.length_b   1.000
_cell.length_c   1.000
_cell.angle_alpha   90.00
_cell.angle_beta   90.00
_cell.angle_gamma   90.00
#
_symmetry.space_group_name_H-M   'P 1'
#
loop_
_entity.id
_entity.type
_entity.pdbx_description
1 polymer ?
#
loop_
_entity_poly.entity_id
_entity_poly.type
_entity_poly.pdbx_seq_one_letter_code
_entity_poly.pdbx_strand_id
1 'polypeptide(L)' 'MVAAANPLAVEAGYSVLEAGGTAADAAIAVQLVLNLVEPQSSGLGGG' A
#
# COMPACT_ATOMS: atom_id res chain seq x y z
N MET A 1 3.86 -8.66 8.46
CA MET A 1 3.96 -7.30 9.04
C MET A 1 3.90 -6.31 7.90
N VAL A 2 3.09 -5.25 8.00
CA VAL A 2 2.98 -4.18 7.01
C VAL A 2 3.26 -2.87 7.72
N ALA A 3 4.11 -2.02 7.14
CA ALA A 3 4.41 -0.69 7.63
C ALA A 3 4.44 0.27 6.45
N ALA A 4 3.74 1.40 6.57
CA ALA A 4 3.66 2.44 5.55
C ALA A 4 3.45 3.81 6.23
N ALA A 5 3.71 4.88 5.49
CA ALA A 5 3.60 6.26 5.99
C ALA A 5 2.15 6.68 6.30
N ASN A 6 1.17 6.05 5.63
CA ASN A 6 -0.25 6.31 5.85
C ASN A 6 -0.97 5.09 6.47
N PRO A 7 -1.80 5.28 7.51
CA PRO A 7 -2.57 4.19 8.12
C PRO A 7 -3.52 3.49 7.15
N LEU A 8 -4.12 4.20 6.18
CA LEU A 8 -5.00 3.59 5.16
C LEU A 8 -4.23 2.66 4.23
N ALA A 9 -2.96 2.97 3.94
CA ALA A 9 -2.10 2.10 3.15
C ALA A 9 -1.69 0.85 3.94
N VAL A 10 -1.42 1.00 5.25
CA VAL A 10 -1.16 -0.16 6.14
C VAL A 10 -2.38 -1.09 6.18
N GLU A 11 -3.57 -0.55 6.34
CA GLU A 11 -4.83 -1.32 6.37
C GLU A 11 -5.06 -2.08 5.06
N ALA A 12 -4.84 -1.43 3.91
CA ALA A 12 -4.97 -2.08 2.60
C ALA A 12 -3.97 -3.22 2.41
N GLY A 13 -2.70 -3.01 2.73
CA GLY A 13 -1.69 -4.07 2.66
C GLY A 13 -1.98 -5.22 3.63
N TYR A 14 -2.45 -4.90 4.85
CA TYR A 14 -2.82 -5.91 5.84
C TYR A 14 -4.01 -6.75 5.38
N SER A 15 -5.04 -6.12 4.81
CA SER A 15 -6.23 -6.80 4.27
C SER A 15 -5.87 -7.79 3.16
N VAL A 16 -4.91 -7.45 2.30
CA VAL A 16 -4.43 -8.36 1.25
C VAL A 16 -3.72 -9.58 1.83
N LEU A 17 -2.89 -9.40 2.86
CA LEU A 17 -2.24 -10.53 3.54
C LEU A 17 -3.26 -11.41 4.28
N GLU A 18 -4.26 -10.80 4.94
CA GLU A 18 -5.34 -11.53 5.62
C GLU A 18 -6.16 -12.37 4.62
N ALA A 19 -6.36 -11.86 3.40
CA ALA A 19 -7.01 -12.57 2.30
C ALA A 19 -6.14 -13.68 1.67
N GLY A 20 -4.94 -13.94 2.19
CA GLY A 20 -4.02 -14.97 1.69
C GLY A 20 -3.16 -14.51 0.50
N GLY A 21 -3.13 -13.21 0.21
CA GLY A 21 -2.25 -12.62 -0.79
C GLY A 21 -0.78 -12.70 -0.41
N THR A 22 0.10 -12.60 -1.40
CA THR A 22 1.54 -12.60 -1.18
C THR A 22 2.02 -11.24 -0.66
N ALA A 23 3.26 -11.20 -0.17
CA ALA A 23 3.91 -9.92 0.17
C ALA A 23 3.97 -8.95 -1.02
N ALA A 24 4.09 -9.46 -2.25
CA ALA A 24 4.07 -8.64 -3.46
C ALA A 24 2.69 -8.03 -3.72
N ASP A 25 1.61 -8.82 -3.56
CA ASP A 25 0.25 -8.31 -3.70
C ASP A 25 -0.06 -7.22 -2.67
N ALA A 26 0.38 -7.43 -1.42
CA ALA A 26 0.23 -6.45 -0.35
C ALA A 26 1.00 -5.16 -0.64
N ALA A 27 2.23 -5.27 -1.19
CA ALA A 27 3.02 -4.11 -1.58
C ALA A 27 2.35 -3.31 -2.72
N ILE A 28 1.75 -3.98 -3.70
CA ILE A 28 0.99 -3.32 -4.78
C ILE A 28 -0.20 -2.55 -4.20
N ALA A 29 -0.98 -3.17 -3.30
CA ALA A 29 -2.12 -2.50 -2.67
C ALA A 29 -1.69 -1.28 -1.85
N VAL A 30 -0.62 -1.41 -1.05
CA VAL A 30 -0.01 -0.28 -0.31
C VAL A 30 0.33 0.86 -1.26
N GLN A 31 1.04 0.58 -2.36
CA GLN A 31 1.47 1.61 -3.30
C GLN A 31 0.30 2.30 -4.00
N LEU A 32 -0.73 1.55 -4.40
CA LEU A 32 -1.92 2.12 -5.02
C LEU A 32 -2.68 3.04 -4.07
N VAL A 33 -2.78 2.68 -2.79
CA VAL A 33 -3.40 3.55 -1.78
C VAL A 33 -2.54 4.77 -1.51
N LEU A 34 -1.21 4.63 -1.34
CA LEU A 34 -0.30 5.77 -1.16
C LEU A 34 -0.36 6.77 -2.31
N ASN A 35 -0.53 6.31 -3.56
CA ASN A 35 -0.72 7.21 -4.70
C ASN A 35 -1.98 8.10 -4.56
N LEU A 36 -2.99 7.66 -3.81
CA LEU A 36 -4.21 8.44 -3.54
C LEU A 36 -4.08 9.30 -2.28
N VAL A 37 -3.54 8.74 -1.19
CA VAL A 37 -3.57 9.37 0.14
C VAL A 37 -2.28 10.13 0.49
N GLU A 38 -1.21 9.91 -0.28
CA GLU A 38 0.06 10.64 -0.18
C GLU A 38 0.60 11.09 -1.57
N PRO A 39 -0.21 11.78 -2.40
CA PRO A 39 0.17 12.15 -3.76
C PRO A 39 1.40 13.07 -3.85
N GLN A 40 1.76 13.76 -2.76
CA GLN A 40 2.94 14.63 -2.67
C GLN A 40 4.26 13.85 -2.61
N SER A 41 4.22 12.59 -2.18
CA SER A 41 5.42 11.75 -1.95
C SER A 41 5.38 10.45 -2.73
N SER A 42 4.20 10.03 -3.19
CA SER A 42 3.96 8.80 -3.95
C SER A 42 3.14 9.12 -5.18
N GLY A 43 3.41 8.46 -6.30
CA GLY A 43 2.60 8.63 -7.50
C GLY A 43 3.00 7.68 -8.62
N LEU A 44 2.05 7.37 -9.51
CA LEU A 44 2.28 6.50 -10.67
C LEU A 44 3.31 7.05 -11.66
N GLY A 45 3.56 8.36 -11.66
CA GLY A 45 4.58 9.01 -12.48
C GLY A 45 5.96 9.09 -11.82
N GLY A 46 6.12 8.57 -10.59
CA GLY A 46 7.37 8.54 -9.85
C GLY A 46 8.12 7.20 -9.97
N GLY A 47 8.92 6.89 -8.93
CA GLY A 47 9.68 5.64 -8.76
C GLY A 47 10.19 5.47 -7.35
#